data_AF-A0A9E4LVM7-F1
#
_entry.id   AF-A0A9E4LVM7-F1
#
_cell.length_a   1.000
_cell.length_b   1.000
_cell.length_c   1.000
_cell.angle_alpha   90.00
_cell.angle_beta   90.00
_cell.angle_gamma   90.00
#
_symmetry.space_group_name_H-M   'P 1'
#
loop_
_entity.id
_entity.type
_entity.pdbx_description
1 polymer ?
#
loop_
_entity_poly.entity_id
_entity_poly.type
_entity_poly.pdbx_seq_one_letter_code
_entity_poly.pdbx_strand_id
1 'polypeptide(L)'
;MSIAVTMPALSPTMTEGKLAKWLVKEGDDVRSGDVIAEIETDKAVMEVESLEDGVVAKILVDAGTDGVAVGAVIAEIAGEGEEAAPAAPVAPAAPVAPAAKAAPVEPTAPVAPAAPVEPAAPVAPVASGSAVTMTVRESLRDAMAEEMRRDSSVFVMGEEVGEYQGAYKVTQGLLDEFGPRRVVDTPITEMGFAGLGVGAAFGELKPIIEFMTFNFAMQAIDQIINSAAKTLYMSGGQMGCPIVFRGPNGAASRVAAQHSQCYASWYAHCPGLKVVAP
;
A
#
# COMPACT_ATOMS: atom_id res chain seq x y z
N MET A 1 -34.52 4.09 29.70
CA MET A 1 -33.07 3.86 29.91
C MET A 1 -32.32 4.88 29.08
N SER A 2 -31.39 5.64 29.67
CA SER A 2 -30.52 6.52 28.89
C SER A 2 -29.45 5.69 28.18
N ILE A 3 -29.24 6.00 26.92
CA ILE A 3 -28.27 5.36 26.02
C ILE A 3 -27.04 6.25 26.01
N ALA A 4 -25.91 5.72 26.44
CA ALA A 4 -24.65 6.47 26.49
C ALA A 4 -23.99 6.49 25.11
N VAL A 5 -23.88 7.67 24.51
CA VAL A 5 -23.06 7.89 23.31
C VAL A 5 -21.62 8.00 23.75
N THR A 6 -20.78 7.10 23.26
CA THR A 6 -19.35 7.07 23.61
C THR A 6 -18.49 7.55 22.44
N MET A 7 -17.30 8.07 22.76
CA MET A 7 -16.29 8.42 21.78
C MET A 7 -15.87 7.17 20.97
N PRO A 8 -16.17 7.09 19.67
CA PRO A 8 -15.89 5.91 18.87
C PRO A 8 -14.41 5.77 18.52
N ALA A 9 -13.94 4.54 18.35
CA ALA A 9 -12.64 4.25 17.79
C ALA A 9 -12.71 4.35 16.26
N LEU A 10 -12.23 5.46 15.68
CA LEU A 10 -12.25 5.69 14.24
C LEU A 10 -11.03 5.09 13.50
N SER A 11 -10.04 4.59 14.26
CA SER A 11 -8.97 3.76 13.72
C SER A 11 -8.49 2.72 14.75
N PRO A 12 -7.87 1.60 14.32
CA PRO A 12 -7.37 0.56 15.24
C PRO A 12 -6.32 1.04 16.23
N THR A 13 -5.70 2.20 15.98
CA THR A 13 -4.66 2.80 16.82
C THR A 13 -5.13 4.06 17.55
N MET A 14 -6.40 4.46 17.39
CA MET A 14 -6.95 5.65 18.04
C MET A 14 -7.17 5.39 19.53
N THR A 15 -6.59 6.24 20.37
CA THR A 15 -6.76 6.19 21.84
C THR A 15 -7.52 7.40 22.37
N GLU A 16 -7.46 8.54 21.68
CA GLU A 16 -8.17 9.77 21.97
C GLU A 16 -8.52 10.53 20.68
N GLY A 17 -9.47 11.45 20.76
CA GLY A 17 -9.86 12.33 19.65
C GLY A 17 -10.37 13.68 20.15
N LYS A 18 -10.41 14.67 19.26
CA LYS A 18 -10.96 15.99 19.54
C LYS A 18 -12.40 16.05 19.06
N LEU A 19 -13.32 16.42 19.94
CA LEU A 19 -14.70 16.66 19.54
C LEU A 19 -14.76 18.02 18.83
N ALA A 20 -14.78 18.04 17.50
CA ALA A 20 -14.66 19.27 16.73
C ALA A 20 -15.95 20.10 16.79
N LYS A 21 -17.09 19.43 16.63
CA LYS A 21 -18.40 20.11 16.50
C LYS A 21 -19.56 19.17 16.81
N TRP A 22 -20.58 19.69 17.49
CA TRP A 22 -21.89 19.04 17.56
C TRP A 22 -22.79 19.52 16.42
N LEU A 23 -23.48 18.60 15.76
CA LEU A 23 -24.49 18.90 14.74
C LEU A 23 -25.91 18.87 15.30
N VAL A 24 -26.08 18.32 16.51
CA VAL A 24 -27.33 18.28 17.27
C VAL A 24 -27.20 19.06 18.58
N LYS A 25 -28.34 19.36 19.19
CA LYS A 25 -28.45 20.05 20.48
C LYS A 25 -29.26 19.21 21.46
N GLU A 26 -29.13 19.51 22.75
CA GLU A 26 -30.00 18.91 23.77
C GLU A 26 -31.47 19.21 23.45
N GLY A 27 -32.29 18.16 23.45
CA GLY A 27 -33.70 18.18 23.07
C GLY A 27 -33.99 17.85 21.60
N ASP A 28 -32.99 17.66 20.75
CA ASP A 28 -33.21 17.27 19.36
C ASP A 28 -33.56 15.77 19.23
N ASP A 29 -34.53 15.46 18.37
CA ASP A 29 -34.84 14.09 17.96
C ASP A 29 -33.77 13.56 16.98
N VAL A 30 -33.20 12.40 17.28
CA VAL A 30 -32.17 11.73 16.45
C VAL A 30 -32.60 10.30 16.12
N ARG A 31 -32.29 9.86 14.90
CA ARG A 31 -32.51 8.48 14.44
C ARG A 31 -31.19 7.76 14.26
N SER A 32 -31.23 6.44 14.29
CA SER A 32 -30.12 5.58 13.91
C SER A 32 -29.65 5.95 12.49
N GLY A 33 -28.37 6.27 12.35
CA GLY A 33 -27.73 6.73 11.13
C GLY A 33 -27.68 8.26 10.95
N ASP A 34 -28.32 9.04 11.83
CA ASP A 34 -28.19 10.50 11.77
C ASP A 34 -26.82 10.94 12.30
N VAL A 35 -26.17 11.87 11.59
CA VAL A 35 -24.89 12.43 12.02
C VAL A 35 -25.10 13.42 13.16
N ILE A 36 -24.51 13.13 14.31
CA ILE A 36 -24.68 13.90 15.55
C ILE A 36 -23.47 14.78 15.89
N ALA A 37 -22.26 14.39 15.48
CA ALA A 37 -21.03 15.13 15.78
C ALA A 37 -19.93 14.94 14.72
N GLU A 38 -18.98 15.85 14.70
CA GLU A 38 -17.72 15.75 13.97
C GLU A 38 -16.57 15.56 14.97
N ILE A 39 -15.75 14.54 14.74
CA ILE A 39 -14.51 14.28 15.50
C ILE A 39 -13.32 14.58 14.59
N GLU A 40 -12.41 15.38 15.11
CA GLU A 40 -11.12 15.66 14.48
C GLU A 40 -10.05 14.74 15.09
N THR A 41 -9.33 14.05 14.22
CA THR A 41 -8.16 13.24 14.55
C THR A 41 -6.92 13.81 13.86
N ASP A 42 -5.75 13.25 14.13
CA ASP A 42 -4.50 13.59 13.43
C ASP A 42 -4.52 13.26 11.93
N LYS A 43 -5.46 12.40 11.48
CA LYS A 43 -5.56 11.94 10.08
C LYS A 43 -6.71 12.56 9.31
N ALA A 44 -7.86 12.77 9.95
CA ALA A 44 -9.08 13.20 9.28
C ALA A 44 -10.09 13.78 10.28
N VAL A 45 -11.02 14.57 9.75
CA VAL A 45 -12.29 14.86 10.41
C VAL A 45 -13.30 13.82 9.95
N MET A 46 -13.97 13.18 10.90
CA MET A 46 -14.93 12.10 10.64
C MET A 46 -16.24 12.37 11.37
N GLU A 47 -17.32 11.93 10.75
CA GLU A 47 -18.69 12.11 11.23
C GLU A 47 -19.08 10.94 12.16
N VAL A 48 -19.74 11.27 13.26
CA VAL A 48 -20.30 10.31 14.22
C VAL A 48 -21.79 10.19 13.98
N GLU A 49 -22.24 8.98 13.71
CA GLU A 49 -23.64 8.65 13.54
C GLU A 49 -24.24 8.14 14.85
N SER A 50 -25.51 8.46 15.11
CA SER A 50 -26.27 7.82 16.18
C SER A 50 -26.53 6.35 15.83
N LEU A 51 -26.40 5.45 16.80
CA LEU A 51 -26.70 4.03 16.62
C LEU A 51 -28.15 3.66 17.01
N GLU A 52 -28.85 4.58 17.67
CA GLU A 52 -30.18 4.34 18.22
C GLU A 52 -31.09 5.57 18.01
N ASP A 53 -32.40 5.32 18.02
CA ASP A 53 -33.42 6.36 17.94
C ASP A 53 -33.69 6.95 19.34
N GLY A 54 -33.84 8.27 19.45
CA GLY A 54 -34.20 8.92 20.71
C GLY A 54 -34.04 10.43 20.70
N VAL A 55 -34.10 11.04 21.89
CA VAL A 55 -33.89 12.49 22.08
C VAL A 55 -32.55 12.72 22.76
N VAL A 56 -31.76 13.68 22.28
CA VAL A 56 -30.50 14.07 22.93
C VAL A 56 -30.81 14.63 24.31
N ALA A 57 -30.58 13.84 25.36
CA ALA A 57 -30.94 14.21 26.73
C ALA A 57 -29.92 15.18 27.33
N LYS A 58 -28.62 14.93 27.09
CA LYS A 58 -27.56 15.76 27.62
C LYS A 58 -26.25 15.60 26.84
N ILE A 59 -25.57 16.72 26.59
CA ILE A 59 -24.22 16.75 26.06
C ILE A 59 -23.25 16.88 27.24
N LEU A 60 -22.32 15.94 27.37
CA LEU A 60 -21.38 15.87 28.50
C LEU A 60 -20.00 16.42 28.17
N VAL A 61 -19.67 16.52 26.88
CA VAL A 61 -18.39 17.04 26.39
C VAL A 61 -18.66 18.18 25.41
N ASP A 62 -18.09 19.35 25.70
CA ASP A 62 -18.26 20.54 24.86
C ASP A 62 -17.50 20.41 23.53
N ALA A 63 -18.05 21.01 22.47
CA ALA A 63 -17.34 21.13 21.20
C ALA A 63 -16.04 21.92 21.37
N GLY A 64 -14.98 21.48 20.69
CA GLY A 64 -13.62 21.99 20.81
C GLY A 64 -12.77 21.29 21.87
N THR A 65 -13.33 20.38 22.67
CA THR A 65 -12.58 19.63 23.68
C THR A 65 -11.62 18.64 23.02
N ASP A 66 -10.34 18.75 23.37
CA ASP A 66 -9.25 17.90 22.87
C ASP A 66 -8.93 16.76 23.87
N GLY A 67 -8.35 15.67 23.38
CA GLY A 67 -7.91 14.54 24.20
C GLY A 67 -9.05 13.72 24.82
N VAL A 68 -10.20 13.62 24.17
CA VAL A 68 -11.32 12.80 24.66
C VAL A 68 -11.00 11.33 24.37
N ALA A 69 -10.84 10.53 25.42
CA ALA A 69 -10.48 9.12 25.30
C ALA A 69 -11.57 8.30 24.58
N VAL A 70 -11.15 7.36 23.74
CA VAL A 70 -12.06 6.38 23.12
C VAL A 70 -12.81 5.60 24.21
N GLY A 71 -14.13 5.48 24.04
CA GLY A 71 -15.03 4.86 25.02
C GLY A 71 -15.52 5.81 26.13
N ALA A 72 -15.02 7.04 26.22
CA ALA A 72 -15.57 8.04 27.13
C ALA A 72 -16.99 8.44 26.71
N VAL A 73 -17.90 8.62 27.66
CA VAL A 73 -19.28 9.05 27.37
C VAL A 73 -19.26 10.55 27.00
N ILE A 74 -19.74 10.86 25.80
CA ILE A 74 -19.75 12.22 25.24
C ILE A 74 -21.15 12.85 25.24
N ALA A 75 -22.21 12.03 25.20
CA ALA A 75 -23.60 12.48 25.31
C ALA A 75 -24.51 11.34 25.82
N GLU A 76 -25.71 11.69 26.25
CA GLU A 76 -26.76 10.74 26.62
C GLU A 76 -27.98 10.97 25.73
N ILE A 77 -28.53 9.88 25.18
CA ILE A 77 -29.78 9.87 24.42
C ILE A 77 -30.85 9.19 25.28
N ALA A 78 -31.98 9.86 25.49
CA ALA A 78 -33.14 9.25 26.12
C ALA A 78 -33.96 8.50 25.07
N GLY A 79 -34.19 7.20 25.29
CA GLY A 79 -35.18 6.44 24.51
C GLY A 79 -36.60 6.96 24.76
N GLU A 80 -37.51 6.78 23.80
CA GLU A 80 -38.88 7.32 23.85
C GLU A 80 -39.58 7.02 25.19
N GLY A 81 -39.82 8.07 25.99
CA GLY A 81 -40.83 8.09 27.04
C GLY A 81 -40.41 8.12 28.52
N GLU A 82 -39.36 8.83 28.94
CA GLU A 82 -39.25 9.24 30.37
C GLU A 82 -38.22 10.37 30.65
N GLU A 83 -38.55 11.22 31.63
CA GLU A 83 -37.80 12.39 32.12
C GLU A 83 -36.64 11.96 33.05
N ALA A 84 -35.46 12.54 32.88
CA ALA A 84 -34.20 12.06 33.47
C ALA A 84 -34.09 12.30 35.00
N ALA A 85 -33.83 11.24 35.76
CA ALA A 85 -33.44 11.29 37.17
C ALA A 85 -31.92 11.06 37.33
N PRO A 86 -31.23 11.71 38.29
CA PRO A 86 -29.77 11.66 38.37
C PRO A 86 -29.27 10.40 39.08
N ALA A 87 -28.29 9.71 38.49
CA ALA A 87 -27.55 8.61 39.11
C ALA A 87 -26.12 9.04 39.48
N ALA A 88 -25.63 8.51 40.60
CA ALA A 88 -24.41 8.90 41.31
C ALA A 88 -23.10 8.55 40.57
N PRO A 89 -21.98 9.26 40.84
CA PRO A 89 -20.73 9.10 40.09
C PRO A 89 -20.01 7.79 40.44
N VAL A 90 -19.53 7.09 39.42
CA VAL A 90 -18.68 5.90 39.55
C VAL A 90 -17.22 6.33 39.46
N ALA A 91 -16.39 5.92 40.41
CA ALA A 91 -14.99 6.33 40.50
C ALA A 91 -14.14 5.78 39.34
N PRO A 92 -13.22 6.57 38.77
CA PRO A 92 -12.39 6.15 37.65
C PRO A 92 -11.33 5.12 38.07
N ALA A 93 -11.10 4.12 37.21
CA ALA A 93 -10.00 3.17 37.34
C ALA A 93 -8.65 3.86 37.14
N ALA A 94 -7.64 3.43 37.92
CA ALA A 94 -6.31 4.03 37.91
C ALA A 94 -5.62 3.91 36.53
N PRO A 95 -4.92 4.96 36.07
CA PRO A 95 -4.28 4.96 34.75
C PRO A 95 -3.05 4.05 34.72
N VAL A 96 -2.90 3.32 33.63
CA VAL A 96 -1.68 2.58 33.30
C VAL A 96 -0.67 3.57 32.74
N ALA A 97 0.57 3.54 33.25
CA ALA A 97 1.61 4.51 32.88
C ALA A 97 1.93 4.46 31.36
N PRO A 98 2.04 5.61 30.68
CA PRO A 98 2.39 5.65 29.26
C PRO A 98 3.81 5.13 29.01
N ALA A 99 3.99 4.35 27.94
CA ALA A 99 5.30 4.09 27.37
C ALA A 99 5.95 5.42 26.93
N ALA A 100 7.25 5.57 27.18
CA ALA A 100 7.98 6.80 26.93
C ALA A 100 7.85 7.27 25.47
N LYS A 101 7.47 8.55 25.29
CA LYS A 101 7.48 9.24 23.99
C LYS A 101 8.88 9.13 23.37
N ALA A 102 8.97 8.54 22.19
CA ALA A 102 10.13 8.70 21.33
C ALA A 102 10.31 10.19 21.01
N ALA A 103 11.54 10.69 21.12
CA ALA A 103 11.85 12.09 20.85
C ALA A 103 11.50 12.44 19.40
N PRO A 104 10.98 13.66 19.12
CA PRO A 104 10.79 14.13 17.76
C PRO A 104 12.13 14.12 17.02
N VAL A 105 12.19 13.38 15.91
CA VAL A 105 13.26 13.55 14.92
C VAL A 105 13.04 14.89 14.24
N GLU A 106 13.99 15.81 14.40
CA GLU A 106 13.95 17.10 13.71
C GLU A 106 13.91 16.87 12.19
N PRO A 107 13.08 17.63 11.44
CA PRO A 107 13.05 17.53 10.00
C PRO A 107 14.42 17.93 9.45
N THR A 108 15.13 16.96 8.88
CA THR A 108 16.29 17.24 8.03
C THR A 108 15.84 18.17 6.91
N ALA A 109 16.61 19.23 6.67
CA ALA A 109 16.32 20.28 5.69
C ALA A 109 15.76 19.72 4.37
N PRO A 110 14.83 20.43 3.70
CA PRO A 110 14.26 19.98 2.44
C PRO A 110 15.39 19.62 1.48
N VAL A 111 15.45 18.33 1.13
CA VAL A 111 16.36 17.85 0.09
C VAL A 111 15.92 18.56 -1.18
N ALA A 112 16.77 19.44 -1.70
CA ALA A 112 16.49 20.11 -2.96
C ALA A 112 16.13 19.06 -4.01
N PRO A 113 15.11 19.29 -4.86
CA PRO A 113 14.77 18.34 -5.91
C PRO A 113 16.05 18.03 -6.69
N ALA A 114 16.42 16.75 -6.71
CA ALA A 114 17.51 16.30 -7.55
C ALA A 114 17.23 16.81 -8.97
N ALA A 115 18.23 17.47 -9.58
CA ALA A 115 18.11 17.92 -10.96
C ALA A 115 17.58 16.76 -11.83
N PRO A 116 16.73 17.02 -12.83
CA PRO A 116 16.29 15.99 -13.76
C PRO A 116 17.51 15.20 -14.22
N VAL A 117 17.51 13.89 -13.94
CA VAL A 117 18.55 13.01 -14.46
C VAL A 117 18.46 13.14 -15.98
N GLU A 118 19.51 13.67 -16.61
CA GLU A 118 19.55 13.68 -18.06
C GLU A 118 19.27 12.27 -18.56
N PRO A 119 18.43 12.09 -19.61
CA PRO A 119 18.20 10.79 -20.18
C PRO A 119 19.57 10.18 -20.48
N ALA A 120 19.88 9.07 -19.81
CA ALA A 120 21.14 8.38 -20.02
C ALA A 120 21.30 8.20 -21.52
N ALA A 121 22.35 8.79 -22.10
CA ALA A 121 22.69 8.57 -23.49
C ALA A 121 22.65 7.05 -23.76
N PRO A 122 22.18 6.61 -24.94
CA PRO A 122 22.14 5.18 -25.25
C PRO A 122 23.53 4.61 -24.95
N VAL A 123 23.59 3.74 -23.95
CA VAL A 123 24.82 3.04 -23.61
C VAL A 123 25.29 2.38 -24.89
N ALA A 124 26.47 2.79 -25.37
CA ALA A 124 27.09 2.14 -26.52
C ALA A 124 27.05 0.63 -26.26
N PRO A 125 26.67 -0.20 -27.26
CA PRO A 125 26.57 -1.63 -27.04
C PRO A 125 27.88 -2.12 -26.44
N VAL A 126 27.81 -2.71 -25.25
CA VAL A 126 28.96 -3.24 -24.51
C VAL A 126 29.49 -4.52 -25.18
N ALA A 127 29.19 -4.72 -26.46
CA ALA A 127 29.47 -5.94 -27.19
C ALA A 127 30.94 -5.96 -27.63
N SER A 128 31.79 -6.57 -26.79
CA SER A 128 33.06 -7.13 -27.26
C SER A 128 32.80 -8.52 -27.86
N GLY A 129 32.56 -8.61 -29.17
CA GLY A 129 32.35 -9.92 -29.84
C GLY A 129 31.66 -9.85 -31.19
N SER A 130 31.58 -10.99 -31.87
CA SER A 130 30.78 -11.16 -33.09
C SER A 130 29.29 -11.25 -32.74
N ALA A 131 28.46 -10.48 -33.45
CA ALA A 131 27.00 -10.58 -33.29
C ALA A 131 26.51 -11.98 -33.66
N VAL A 132 25.63 -12.54 -32.82
CA VAL A 132 24.98 -13.84 -33.04
C VAL A 132 23.51 -13.60 -33.35
N THR A 133 23.00 -14.25 -34.39
CA THR A 133 21.57 -14.23 -34.72
C THR A 133 20.82 -15.13 -33.75
N MET A 134 19.84 -14.57 -33.04
CA MET A 134 18.96 -15.29 -32.12
C MET A 134 17.59 -14.60 -32.05
N THR A 135 16.60 -15.29 -31.48
CA THR A 135 15.28 -14.71 -31.20
C THR A 135 15.32 -13.77 -29.99
N VAL A 136 14.39 -12.83 -29.90
CA VAL A 136 14.22 -11.96 -28.72
C VAL A 136 13.98 -12.78 -27.44
N ARG A 137 13.29 -13.92 -27.56
CA ARG A 137 13.08 -14.86 -26.46
C ARG A 137 14.43 -15.37 -25.93
N GLU A 138 15.29 -15.84 -26.83
CA GLU A 138 16.61 -16.38 -26.45
C GLU A 138 17.49 -15.29 -25.87
N SER A 139 17.49 -14.09 -26.45
CA SER A 139 18.30 -12.99 -25.90
C SER A 139 17.84 -12.57 -24.50
N LEU A 140 16.53 -12.55 -24.22
CA LEU A 140 16.01 -12.27 -22.89
C LEU A 140 16.35 -13.38 -21.88
N ARG A 141 16.29 -14.64 -22.30
CA ARG A 141 16.70 -15.79 -21.47
C ARG A 141 18.18 -15.69 -21.13
N ASP A 142 19.02 -15.48 -22.13
CA ASP A 142 20.48 -15.47 -21.99
C ASP A 142 20.93 -14.29 -21.14
N ALA A 143 20.33 -13.11 -21.31
CA ALA A 143 20.58 -11.96 -20.44
C ALA A 143 20.23 -12.24 -18.96
N MET A 144 19.11 -12.91 -18.68
CA MET A 144 18.78 -13.33 -17.31
C MET A 144 19.78 -14.36 -16.78
N ALA A 145 20.13 -15.36 -17.58
CA ALA A 145 21.08 -16.39 -17.16
C ALA A 145 22.48 -15.81 -16.87
N GLU A 146 22.96 -14.88 -17.69
CA GLU A 146 24.22 -14.17 -17.49
C GLU A 146 24.23 -13.44 -16.14
N GLU A 147 23.20 -12.65 -15.84
CA GLU A 147 23.11 -11.93 -14.57
C GLU A 147 22.88 -12.86 -13.38
N MET A 148 22.16 -13.97 -13.55
CA MET A 148 21.98 -14.99 -12.50
C MET A 148 23.27 -15.76 -12.19
N ARG A 149 24.14 -16.00 -13.17
CA ARG A 149 25.50 -16.56 -12.95
C ARG A 149 26.41 -15.56 -12.26
N ARG A 150 26.32 -14.29 -12.66
CA ARG A 150 27.16 -13.21 -12.14
C ARG A 150 26.83 -12.88 -10.69
N ASP A 151 25.55 -12.93 -10.33
CA ASP A 151 25.06 -12.44 -9.05
C ASP A 151 24.06 -13.43 -8.42
N SER A 152 24.45 -14.00 -7.28
CA SER A 152 23.65 -14.97 -6.52
C SER A 152 22.37 -14.37 -5.92
N SER A 153 22.27 -13.04 -5.83
CA SER A 153 21.08 -12.34 -5.32
C SER A 153 19.96 -12.20 -6.36
N VAL A 154 20.26 -12.43 -7.65
CA VAL A 154 19.29 -12.28 -8.74
C VAL A 154 18.42 -13.52 -8.83
N PHE A 155 17.09 -13.42 -8.81
CA PHE A 155 16.25 -14.60 -9.01
C PHE A 155 15.00 -14.25 -9.79
N VAL A 156 14.41 -15.22 -10.48
CA VAL A 156 13.15 -15.04 -11.18
C VAL A 156 12.02 -15.67 -10.39
N MET A 157 10.91 -14.96 -10.29
CA MET A 157 9.70 -15.39 -9.62
C MET A 157 8.49 -14.96 -10.44
N GLY A 158 7.51 -15.86 -10.58
CA GLY A 158 6.29 -15.56 -11.31
C GLY A 158 5.49 -16.83 -11.59
N GLU A 159 4.42 -16.65 -12.33
CA GLU A 159 3.56 -17.75 -12.74
C GLU A 159 4.27 -18.56 -13.83
N GLU A 160 4.34 -19.88 -13.63
CA GLU A 160 4.79 -20.84 -14.65
C GLU A 160 6.23 -20.63 -15.13
N VAL A 161 7.06 -19.84 -14.43
CA VAL A 161 8.45 -19.52 -14.80
C VAL A 161 9.40 -20.71 -14.63
N GLY A 162 9.08 -21.65 -13.75
CA GLY A 162 9.90 -22.82 -13.40
C GLY A 162 9.56 -24.02 -14.27
N GLU A 163 8.68 -24.89 -13.76
CA GLU A 163 8.37 -26.19 -14.35
C GLU A 163 7.81 -26.09 -15.77
N TYR A 164 6.96 -25.10 -16.01
CA TYR A 164 6.42 -24.84 -17.35
C TYR A 164 7.38 -24.02 -18.23
N GLN A 165 8.52 -23.57 -17.69
CA GLN A 165 9.57 -22.87 -18.41
C GLN A 165 9.12 -21.53 -19.03
N GLY A 166 8.11 -20.91 -18.44
CA GLY A 166 7.48 -19.67 -18.87
C GLY A 166 6.47 -19.88 -20.01
N ALA A 167 5.39 -19.09 -19.99
CA ALA A 167 4.34 -19.10 -21.01
C ALA A 167 4.91 -18.87 -22.44
N TYR A 168 5.92 -18.01 -22.54
CA TYR A 168 6.61 -17.68 -23.78
C TYR A 168 8.01 -18.27 -23.89
N LYS A 169 8.36 -19.26 -23.05
CA LYS A 169 9.66 -19.95 -23.08
C LYS A 169 10.89 -19.06 -22.87
N VAL A 170 10.73 -17.97 -22.13
CA VAL A 170 11.85 -17.05 -21.84
C VAL A 170 12.67 -17.51 -20.63
N THR A 171 12.13 -18.37 -19.77
CA THR A 171 12.86 -18.97 -18.64
C THR A 171 13.26 -20.43 -18.90
N GLN A 172 13.29 -20.83 -20.17
CA GLN A 172 13.61 -22.19 -20.60
C GLN A 172 14.98 -22.65 -20.08
N GLY A 173 15.01 -23.79 -19.39
CA GLY A 173 16.23 -24.39 -18.82
C GLY A 173 16.80 -23.68 -17.59
N LEU A 174 16.24 -22.55 -17.14
CA LEU A 174 16.79 -21.83 -15.99
C LEU A 174 16.57 -22.59 -14.67
N LEU A 175 15.46 -23.32 -14.53
CA LEU A 175 15.20 -24.12 -13.33
C LEU A 175 16.24 -25.23 -13.18
N ASP A 176 16.57 -25.92 -14.27
CA ASP A 176 17.60 -26.98 -14.27
C ASP A 176 18.99 -26.42 -13.93
N GLU A 177 19.30 -25.22 -14.41
CA GLU A 177 20.61 -24.59 -14.19
C GLU A 177 20.76 -24.01 -12.77
N PHE A 178 19.76 -23.26 -12.28
CA PHE A 178 19.88 -22.46 -11.05
C PHE A 178 19.10 -23.03 -9.85
N GLY A 179 18.23 -24.00 -10.09
CA GLY A 179 17.44 -24.67 -9.06
C GLY A 179 16.26 -23.86 -8.52
N PRO A 180 15.41 -24.51 -7.68
CA PRO A 180 14.11 -23.99 -7.25
C PRO A 180 14.19 -22.81 -6.28
N ARG A 181 15.39 -22.45 -5.80
CA ARG A 181 15.59 -21.25 -4.97
C ARG A 181 15.81 -19.98 -5.80
N ARG A 182 16.11 -20.13 -7.09
CA ARG A 182 16.49 -19.05 -8.01
C ARG A 182 15.49 -18.90 -9.16
N VAL A 183 14.70 -19.92 -9.42
CA VAL A 183 13.57 -19.92 -10.35
C VAL A 183 12.35 -20.43 -9.58
N VAL A 184 11.43 -19.53 -9.24
CA VAL A 184 10.35 -19.80 -8.27
C VAL A 184 8.98 -19.65 -8.93
N ASP A 185 8.28 -20.77 -9.11
CA ASP A 185 6.87 -20.76 -9.48
C ASP A 185 6.01 -20.23 -8.34
N THR A 186 5.03 -19.39 -8.67
CA THR A 186 4.12 -18.78 -7.70
C THR A 186 2.65 -19.16 -7.96
N PRO A 187 1.79 -19.09 -6.93
CA PRO A 187 0.34 -19.07 -7.15
C PRO A 187 -0.06 -17.89 -8.05
N ILE A 188 -1.24 -18.01 -8.67
CA ILE A 188 -1.88 -16.98 -9.51
C ILE A 188 -2.38 -15.84 -8.59
N THR A 189 -1.44 -14.98 -8.18
CA THR A 189 -1.69 -13.82 -7.33
C THR A 189 -0.61 -12.77 -7.55
N GLU A 190 -0.83 -11.90 -8.51
CA GLU A 190 0.09 -10.85 -8.93
C GLU A 190 0.48 -9.96 -7.75
N MET A 191 -0.50 -9.56 -6.94
CA MET A 191 -0.24 -8.79 -5.73
C MET A 191 0.67 -9.53 -4.75
N GLY A 192 0.46 -10.83 -4.57
CA GLY A 192 1.21 -11.64 -3.61
C GLY A 192 2.67 -11.80 -4.02
N PHE A 193 2.94 -12.29 -5.23
CA PHE A 193 4.32 -12.49 -5.66
C PHE A 193 5.07 -11.18 -5.94
N ALA A 194 4.38 -10.13 -6.42
CA ALA A 194 5.01 -8.82 -6.54
C ALA A 194 5.37 -8.24 -5.17
N GLY A 195 4.50 -8.39 -4.17
CA GLY A 195 4.80 -7.95 -2.80
C GLY A 195 5.96 -8.71 -2.16
N LEU A 196 6.03 -10.02 -2.37
CA LEU A 196 7.20 -10.82 -1.96
C LEU A 196 8.47 -10.36 -2.67
N GLY A 197 8.39 -10.07 -3.97
CA GLY A 197 9.49 -9.48 -4.74
C GLY A 197 9.95 -8.15 -4.16
N VAL A 198 9.03 -7.22 -3.91
CA VAL A 198 9.36 -5.91 -3.34
C VAL A 198 10.00 -6.05 -1.96
N GLY A 199 9.44 -6.90 -1.09
CA GLY A 199 10.04 -7.19 0.22
C GLY A 199 11.44 -7.80 0.11
N ALA A 200 11.64 -8.73 -0.84
CA ALA A 200 12.96 -9.31 -1.12
C ALA A 200 13.95 -8.25 -1.61
N ALA A 201 13.51 -7.30 -2.45
CA ALA A 201 14.33 -6.21 -2.93
C ALA A 201 14.75 -5.25 -1.81
N PHE A 202 13.86 -4.98 -0.83
CA PHE A 202 14.23 -4.23 0.38
C PHE A 202 15.25 -4.99 1.23
N GLY A 203 15.23 -6.32 1.19
CA GLY A 203 16.23 -7.20 1.80
C GLY A 203 17.49 -7.41 0.95
N GLU A 204 17.81 -6.48 0.05
CA GLU A 204 18.99 -6.48 -0.82
C GLU A 204 19.09 -7.62 -1.86
N LEU A 205 18.01 -8.37 -2.10
CA LEU A 205 17.93 -9.29 -3.23
C LEU A 205 17.56 -8.55 -4.53
N LYS A 206 17.72 -9.22 -5.67
CA LYS A 206 17.45 -8.65 -7.00
C LYS A 206 16.40 -9.46 -7.76
N PRO A 207 15.13 -9.39 -7.34
CA PRO A 207 14.06 -10.14 -7.98
C PRO A 207 13.76 -9.66 -9.40
N ILE A 208 13.52 -10.62 -10.28
CA ILE A 208 12.91 -10.47 -11.59
C ILE A 208 11.50 -11.06 -11.49
N ILE A 209 10.51 -10.19 -11.42
CA ILE A 209 9.09 -10.55 -11.35
C ILE A 209 8.53 -10.68 -12.75
N GLU A 210 8.13 -11.90 -13.14
CA GLU A 210 7.53 -12.18 -14.44
C GLU A 210 6.00 -12.34 -14.31
N PHE A 211 5.26 -11.52 -15.04
CA PHE A 211 3.83 -11.67 -15.25
C PHE A 211 3.58 -12.45 -16.54
N MET A 212 2.58 -13.34 -16.55
CA MET A 212 2.18 -14.07 -17.77
C MET A 212 1.91 -13.12 -18.94
N THR A 213 1.21 -12.02 -18.67
CA THR A 213 1.15 -10.84 -19.52
C THR A 213 1.23 -9.59 -18.66
N PHE A 214 1.86 -8.54 -19.18
CA PHE A 214 1.97 -7.27 -18.46
C PHE A 214 0.62 -6.57 -18.24
N ASN A 215 -0.46 -7.04 -18.89
CA ASN A 215 -1.82 -6.61 -18.59
C ASN A 215 -2.20 -6.93 -17.13
N PHE A 216 -1.76 -8.08 -16.61
CA PHE A 216 -2.05 -8.51 -15.23
C PHE A 216 -1.18 -7.83 -14.18
N ALA A 217 -0.12 -7.11 -14.57
CA ALA A 217 0.64 -6.26 -13.65
C ALA A 217 -0.26 -5.21 -12.95
N MET A 218 -1.40 -4.86 -13.56
CA MET A 218 -2.42 -3.99 -12.94
C MET A 218 -3.00 -4.57 -11.65
N GLN A 219 -2.99 -5.89 -11.45
CA GLN A 219 -3.40 -6.52 -10.19
C GLN A 219 -2.36 -6.32 -9.07
N ALA A 220 -1.12 -5.99 -9.41
CA ALA A 220 -0.01 -5.72 -8.49
C ALA A 220 0.36 -4.22 -8.42
N ILE A 221 -0.51 -3.34 -8.91
CA ILE A 221 -0.23 -1.92 -9.13
C ILE A 221 0.28 -1.20 -7.87
N ASP A 222 -0.24 -1.55 -6.70
CA ASP A 222 0.15 -0.94 -5.43
C ASP A 222 1.61 -1.28 -5.06
N GLN A 223 2.02 -2.53 -5.27
CA GLN A 223 3.40 -2.97 -5.05
C GLN A 223 4.36 -2.34 -6.06
N ILE A 224 3.95 -2.21 -7.33
CA ILE A 224 4.77 -1.60 -8.38
C ILE A 224 4.94 -0.09 -8.12
N ILE A 225 3.86 0.63 -7.82
CA ILE A 225 3.87 2.09 -7.77
C ILE A 225 4.11 2.60 -6.36
N ASN A 226 3.29 2.21 -5.39
CA ASN A 226 3.32 2.80 -4.06
C ASN A 226 4.47 2.26 -3.23
N SER A 227 4.84 1.00 -3.45
CA SER A 227 6.01 0.41 -2.80
C SER A 227 7.26 0.63 -3.66
N ALA A 228 7.47 -0.15 -4.72
CA ALA A 228 8.75 -0.18 -5.43
C ALA A 228 9.21 1.17 -6.00
N ALA A 229 8.34 1.90 -6.72
CA ALA A 229 8.72 3.14 -7.37
C ALA A 229 9.06 4.28 -6.39
N LYS A 230 8.33 4.35 -5.27
CA LYS A 230 8.40 5.49 -4.35
C LYS A 230 9.38 5.29 -3.19
N THR A 231 9.75 4.07 -2.85
CA THR A 231 10.57 3.78 -1.66
C THR A 231 11.87 4.58 -1.60
N LEU A 232 12.59 4.74 -2.73
CA LEU A 232 13.84 5.51 -2.74
C LEU A 232 13.63 6.96 -2.33
N TYR A 233 12.53 7.56 -2.80
CA TYR A 233 12.19 8.94 -2.45
C TYR A 233 11.66 9.03 -1.01
N MET A 234 10.73 8.16 -0.61
CA MET A 234 10.11 8.18 0.72
C MET A 234 11.10 7.89 1.85
N SER A 235 12.14 7.12 1.57
CA SER A 235 13.22 6.83 2.53
C SER A 235 14.33 7.88 2.55
N GLY A 236 14.20 8.99 1.80
CA GLY A 236 15.28 9.98 1.69
C GLY A 236 16.58 9.41 1.11
N GLY A 237 16.47 8.39 0.26
CA GLY A 237 17.62 7.69 -0.34
C GLY A 237 18.22 6.57 0.52
N GLN A 238 17.68 6.30 1.72
CA GLN A 238 18.22 5.27 2.62
C GLN A 238 17.93 3.84 2.16
N MET A 239 16.85 3.62 1.41
CA MET A 239 16.42 2.30 0.95
C MET A 239 16.01 2.35 -0.52
N GLY A 240 16.59 1.47 -1.34
CA GLY A 240 16.21 1.28 -2.73
C GLY A 240 15.24 0.10 -2.92
N CYS A 241 14.79 -0.09 -4.16
CA CYS A 241 14.06 -1.28 -4.57
C CYS A 241 14.66 -1.82 -5.88
N PRO A 242 15.76 -2.60 -5.83
CA PRO A 242 16.40 -3.18 -7.01
C PRO A 242 15.56 -4.36 -7.55
N ILE A 243 14.48 -4.04 -8.29
CA ILE A 243 13.53 -5.02 -8.83
C ILE A 243 13.29 -4.78 -10.32
N VAL A 244 13.09 -5.86 -11.08
CA VAL A 244 12.62 -5.81 -12.47
C VAL A 244 11.25 -6.45 -12.56
N PHE A 245 10.28 -5.71 -13.06
CA PHE A 245 8.97 -6.25 -13.47
C PHE A 245 8.99 -6.46 -14.98
N ARG A 246 8.68 -7.67 -15.45
CA ARG A 246 8.68 -8.02 -16.87
C ARG A 246 7.48 -8.85 -17.27
N GLY A 247 7.17 -8.82 -18.55
CA GLY A 247 6.11 -9.59 -19.18
C GLY A 247 5.83 -9.06 -20.58
N PRO A 248 5.18 -9.86 -21.44
CA PRO A 248 4.78 -9.41 -22.77
C PRO A 248 3.72 -8.30 -22.64
N ASN A 249 3.93 -7.21 -23.38
CA ASN A 249 3.09 -6.01 -23.35
C ASN A 249 2.73 -5.60 -24.80
N GLY A 250 1.50 -5.13 -25.00
CA GLY A 250 0.98 -4.81 -26.33
C GLY A 250 0.27 -5.98 -27.02
N ALA A 251 -0.11 -5.77 -28.28
CA ALA A 251 -0.97 -6.68 -29.03
C ALA A 251 -0.27 -8.01 -29.38
N ALA A 252 -0.92 -9.13 -29.05
CA ALA A 252 -0.54 -10.45 -29.52
C ALA A 252 -1.64 -11.09 -30.38
N SER A 253 -1.28 -12.09 -31.18
CA SER A 253 -2.23 -12.70 -32.12
C SER A 253 -3.31 -13.49 -31.37
N ARG A 254 -4.58 -13.17 -31.62
CA ARG A 254 -5.77 -13.94 -31.21
C ARG A 254 -6.02 -14.06 -29.70
N VAL A 255 -5.52 -13.13 -28.88
CA VAL A 255 -5.67 -13.16 -27.41
C VAL A 255 -6.69 -12.14 -26.85
N ALA A 256 -7.40 -11.44 -27.73
CA ALA A 256 -8.48 -10.50 -27.41
C ALA A 256 -8.08 -9.38 -26.43
N ALA A 257 -9.09 -8.73 -25.82
CA ALA A 257 -8.93 -7.45 -25.12
C ALA A 257 -8.05 -7.51 -23.86
N GLN A 258 -8.06 -8.63 -23.13
CA GLN A 258 -7.36 -8.76 -21.84
C GLN A 258 -5.85 -9.01 -21.97
N HIS A 259 -5.35 -9.28 -23.18
CA HIS A 259 -3.94 -9.65 -23.43
C HIS A 259 -3.31 -8.76 -24.53
N SER A 260 -3.86 -7.57 -24.77
CA SER A 260 -3.45 -6.73 -25.92
C SER A 260 -3.19 -5.27 -25.58
N GLN A 261 -3.42 -4.83 -24.33
CA GLN A 261 -3.15 -3.44 -23.97
C GLN A 261 -1.64 -3.19 -23.88
N CYS A 262 -1.24 -1.97 -24.22
CA CYS A 262 0.13 -1.50 -24.05
C CYS A 262 0.14 -0.48 -22.91
N TYR A 263 0.64 -0.88 -21.75
CA TYR A 263 0.69 -0.04 -20.56
C TYR A 263 1.98 0.78 -20.43
N ALA A 264 2.87 0.73 -21.43
CA ALA A 264 4.17 1.40 -21.39
C ALA A 264 4.02 2.91 -21.15
N SER A 265 3.09 3.57 -21.84
CA SER A 265 2.83 5.00 -21.64
C SER A 265 2.32 5.28 -20.23
N TRP A 266 1.41 4.47 -19.71
CA TRP A 266 0.82 4.68 -18.39
C TRP A 266 1.87 4.55 -17.28
N TYR A 267 2.67 3.47 -17.28
CA TYR A 267 3.76 3.30 -16.32
C TYR A 267 4.86 4.34 -16.47
N ALA A 268 5.12 4.85 -17.69
CA ALA A 268 6.11 5.90 -17.90
C ALA A 268 5.71 7.25 -17.27
N HIS A 269 4.43 7.47 -16.99
CA HIS A 269 3.94 8.64 -16.27
C HIS A 269 3.95 8.47 -14.75
N CYS A 270 4.35 7.31 -14.22
CA CYS A 270 4.47 7.07 -12.79
C CYS A 270 5.89 7.43 -12.31
N PRO A 271 6.06 8.46 -11.46
CA PRO A 271 7.38 8.83 -10.94
C PRO A 271 8.04 7.68 -10.17
N GLY A 272 9.35 7.51 -10.38
CA GLY A 272 10.15 6.47 -9.75
C GLY A 272 10.31 5.19 -10.57
N LEU A 273 9.48 4.99 -11.61
CA LEU A 273 9.65 3.86 -12.53
C LEU A 273 10.59 4.20 -13.68
N LYS A 274 11.34 3.19 -14.13
CA LYS A 274 12.03 3.19 -15.42
C LYS A 274 11.33 2.17 -16.31
N VAL A 275 10.87 2.62 -17.48
CA VAL A 275 10.12 1.78 -18.43
C VAL A 275 10.94 1.58 -19.69
N VAL A 276 11.10 0.32 -20.11
CA VAL A 276 11.88 -0.08 -21.28
C VAL A 276 11.04 -1.04 -22.13
N ALA A 277 11.04 -0.84 -23.45
CA ALA A 277 10.43 -1.72 -24.43
C ALA A 277 11.44 -1.98 -25.57
N PRO A 278 12.02 -3.20 -25.67
CA PRO A 278 13.02 -3.54 -26.69
C PRO A 278 12.40 -3.89 -28.05
#